data_AF-A0A0D0DX78-F1
#
_entry.id   AF-A0A0D0DX78-F1
#
_cell.length_a   1.000
_cell.length_b   1.000
_cell.length_c   1.000
_cell.angle_alpha   90.00
_cell.angle_beta   90.00
_cell.angle_gamma   90.00
#
_symmetry.space_group_name_H-M   'P 1'
#
loop_
_entity.id
_entity.type
_entity.pdbx_description
1 polymer ?
#
loop_
_entity_poly.entity_id
_entity_poly.type
_entity_poly.pdbx_seq_one_letter_code
_entity_poly.pdbx_strand_id
1 'polypeptide(L)'
;MINDCQLLFFEAHEHACTVLMLTIELGVPVLPNLLQHFLFNQLNTNNTISSVDVPLSDCPWFTGSLKVFHSATTIFVSPSDPSGIGGMQWEQICATPSWHCGPGCYDCIFVSTDDTLEGMLSMEIACVLCFFHSSSLTVKPIPVHSFIGLTTWQKT
;
A
#
# COMPACT_ATOMS: atom_id res chain seq x y z
N MET A 1 8.15 -17.67 2.94
CA MET A 1 8.42 -16.52 2.07
C MET A 1 7.65 -16.72 0.78
N ILE A 2 6.64 -15.88 0.54
CA ILE A 2 5.87 -15.88 -0.69
C ILE A 2 6.67 -15.02 -1.68
N ASN A 3 7.38 -15.66 -2.60
CA ASN A 3 8.33 -14.98 -3.48
C ASN A 3 7.69 -14.44 -4.77
N ASP A 4 6.43 -14.82 -5.06
CA ASP A 4 5.70 -14.39 -6.25
C ASP A 4 4.24 -14.04 -5.88
N CYS A 5 4.01 -12.76 -5.54
CA CYS A 5 2.67 -12.18 -5.36
C CYS A 5 2.40 -11.21 -6.50
N GLN A 6 1.38 -11.48 -7.31
CA GLN A 6 0.84 -10.50 -8.27
C GLN A 6 -0.40 -9.85 -7.69
N LEU A 7 -0.40 -8.53 -7.55
CA LEU A 7 -1.56 -7.76 -7.14
C LEU A 7 -2.36 -7.29 -8.37
N LEU A 8 -3.63 -7.63 -8.40
CA LEU A 8 -4.63 -7.19 -9.37
C LEU A 8 -5.67 -6.35 -8.63
N PHE A 9 -5.88 -5.10 -9.05
CA PHE A 9 -6.92 -4.25 -8.49
C PHE A 9 -8.25 -4.50 -9.20
N PHE A 10 -9.33 -4.66 -8.43
CA PHE A 10 -10.68 -4.76 -8.99
C PHE A 10 -11.45 -3.46 -8.75
N GLU A 11 -12.04 -2.93 -9.83
CA GLU A 11 -12.83 -1.70 -9.84
C GLU A 11 -14.21 -1.95 -9.18
N ALA A 12 -14.35 -1.63 -7.90
CA ALA A 12 -15.67 -1.54 -7.29
C ALA A 12 -16.24 -0.11 -7.39
N HIS A 13 -15.41 0.92 -7.23
CA HIS A 13 -15.75 2.33 -7.44
C HIS A 13 -14.45 3.13 -7.61
N GLU A 14 -13.94 3.25 -8.84
CA GLU A 14 -12.87 4.20 -9.13
C GLU A 14 -13.41 5.62 -8.93
N HIS A 15 -12.79 6.39 -8.05
CA HIS A 15 -12.95 7.84 -8.07
C HIS A 15 -11.59 8.51 -8.06
N ALA A 16 -11.44 9.51 -8.92
CA ALA A 16 -10.26 10.34 -8.95
C ALA A 16 -10.41 11.45 -7.90
N CYS A 17 -9.44 11.56 -7.01
CA CYS A 17 -9.42 12.58 -5.96
C CYS A 17 -8.05 13.25 -5.82
N THR A 18 -8.03 14.39 -5.13
CA THR A 18 -6.79 15.03 -4.70
C THR A 18 -6.33 14.41 -3.37
N VAL A 19 -5.03 14.49 -3.07
CA VAL A 19 -4.47 14.00 -1.79
C VAL A 19 -5.16 14.65 -0.59
N LEU A 20 -5.51 15.93 -0.70
CA LEU A 20 -6.23 16.65 0.37
C LEU A 20 -7.63 16.08 0.59
N MET A 21 -8.35 15.74 -0.48
CA MET A 21 -9.67 15.12 -0.36
C MET A 21 -9.56 13.75 0.31
N LEU A 22 -8.60 12.93 -0.13
CA LEU A 22 -8.34 11.61 0.46
C LEU A 22 -7.94 11.71 1.94
N THR A 23 -7.17 12.74 2.29
CA THR A 23 -6.78 13.02 3.69
C THR A 23 -8.00 13.21 4.58
N ILE A 24 -8.99 13.97 4.10
CA ILE A 24 -10.23 14.23 4.83
C ILE A 24 -11.08 12.97 4.90
N GLU A 25 -11.20 12.25 3.78
CA GLU A 25 -11.99 11.01 3.68
C GLU A 25 -11.49 9.92 4.63
N LEU A 26 -10.16 9.71 4.70
CA LEU A 26 -9.56 8.71 5.57
C LEU A 26 -9.36 9.20 7.02
N GLY A 27 -9.49 10.51 7.27
CA GLY A 27 -9.16 11.09 8.57
C GLY A 27 -7.67 11.04 8.92
N VAL A 28 -6.78 11.02 7.92
CA VAL A 28 -5.32 10.89 8.09
C VAL A 28 -4.63 12.20 7.68
N PRO A 29 -4.53 13.22 8.57
CA PRO A 29 -3.99 14.54 8.23
C PRO A 29 -2.53 14.52 7.79
N VAL A 30 -1.78 13.49 8.18
CA VAL A 30 -0.36 13.32 7.85
C VAL A 30 -0.13 12.68 6.48
N LEU A 31 -1.19 12.25 5.79
CA LEU A 31 -1.12 11.59 4.49
C LEU A 31 -0.28 12.35 3.45
N PRO A 32 -0.42 13.69 3.27
CA PRO A 32 0.40 14.42 2.30
C PRO A 32 1.90 14.35 2.60
N ASN A 33 2.28 14.30 3.88
CA ASN A 33 3.67 14.18 4.30
C ASN A 33 4.20 12.78 4.02
N LEU A 34 3.42 11.74 4.36
CA LEU A 34 3.77 10.35 4.07
C LEU A 34 3.96 10.13 2.56
N LEU A 35 3.09 10.71 1.74
CA LEU A 35 3.18 10.59 0.29
C LEU A 35 4.42 11.32 -0.29
N GLN A 36 4.81 12.45 0.29
CA GLN A 36 6.05 13.15 -0.07
C GLN A 36 7.29 12.33 0.29
N HIS A 37 7.36 11.79 1.50
CA HIS A 37 8.47 10.92 1.93
C HIS A 37 8.52 9.63 1.09
N PHE A 38 7.37 9.06 0.75
CA PHE A 38 7.28 7.91 -0.13
C PHE A 38 7.85 8.23 -1.52
N LEU A 39 7.43 9.34 -2.12
CA LEU A 39 7.94 9.81 -3.41
C LEU A 39 9.45 10.06 -3.37
N PHE A 40 9.94 10.67 -2.29
CA PHE A 40 11.36 10.90 -2.09
C PHE A 40 12.14 9.57 -2.10
N ASN A 41 11.66 8.55 -1.39
CA ASN A 41 12.28 7.23 -1.37
C ASN A 41 12.27 6.56 -2.75
N GLN A 42 11.17 6.66 -3.50
CA GLN A 42 11.06 6.11 -4.85
C GLN A 42 12.03 6.77 -5.84
N LEU A 43 12.25 8.07 -5.72
CA LEU A 43 13.18 8.81 -6.58
C LEU A 43 14.65 8.55 -6.25
N ASN A 44 14.95 8.30 -4.97
CA ASN A 44 16.29 8.24 -4.41
C ASN A 44 16.67 6.83 -3.92
N THR A 45 16.28 5.79 -4.66
CA THR A 45 16.46 4.36 -4.30
C THR A 45 17.91 3.96 -3.99
N ASN A 46 18.90 4.72 -4.46
CA ASN A 46 20.33 4.43 -4.26
C ASN A 46 20.97 5.21 -3.09
N ASN A 47 20.22 6.09 -2.42
CA ASN A 47 20.78 6.97 -1.40
C ASN A 47 20.62 6.36 -0.01
N THR A 48 21.66 6.43 0.82
CA THR A 48 21.66 5.90 2.20
C THR A 48 20.83 6.76 3.17
N ILE A 49 20.25 7.87 2.69
CA ILE A 49 19.52 8.84 3.49
C ILE A 49 18.06 8.39 3.59
N SER A 50 17.62 8.09 4.81
CA SER A 50 16.22 7.80 5.11
C SER A 50 15.36 9.04 4.87
N SER A 51 14.19 8.88 4.21
CA SER A 51 13.27 10.00 4.01
C SER A 51 12.79 10.63 5.31
N VAL A 52 12.82 9.91 6.44
CA VAL A 52 12.43 10.42 7.76
C VAL A 52 13.39 11.51 8.26
N ASP A 53 14.65 11.48 7.81
CA ASP A 53 15.68 12.45 8.20
C ASP A 53 15.72 13.68 7.27
N VAL A 54 14.94 13.67 6.19
CA VAL A 54 14.90 14.74 5.19
C VAL A 54 13.78 15.74 5.53
N PRO A 55 14.08 17.05 5.60
CA PRO A 55 13.06 18.07 5.77
C PRO A 55 12.00 17.98 4.66
N LEU A 56 10.73 18.17 5.03
CA LEU A 56 9.61 18.21 4.06
C LEU A 56 9.80 19.24 2.95
N SER A 57 10.56 20.32 3.19
CA SER A 57 10.90 21.33 2.18
C SER A 57 11.68 20.78 1.00
N ASP A 58 12.44 19.71 1.23
CA ASP A 58 13.34 19.11 0.26
C ASP A 58 12.68 17.90 -0.44
N CYS A 59 11.47 17.53 0.00
CA CYS A 59 10.68 16.47 -0.59
C CYS A 59 9.86 16.98 -1.78
N PRO A 60 9.68 16.15 -2.83
CA PRO A 60 8.90 16.53 -3.99
C PRO A 60 7.40 16.62 -3.65
N TRP A 61 6.76 17.72 -4.04
CA TRP A 61 5.32 17.86 -3.92
C TRP A 61 4.57 17.03 -4.96
N PHE A 62 3.54 16.32 -4.52
CA PHE A 62 2.65 15.59 -5.41
C PHE A 62 1.51 16.49 -5.90
N THR A 63 1.46 16.71 -7.22
CA THR A 63 0.44 17.54 -7.88
C THR A 63 -0.56 16.74 -8.72
N GLY A 64 -0.47 15.40 -8.70
CA GLY A 64 -1.32 14.52 -9.49
C GLY A 64 -2.69 14.27 -8.87
N SER A 65 -3.54 13.56 -9.60
CA SER A 65 -4.75 12.92 -9.04
C SER A 65 -4.43 11.49 -8.61
N LEU A 66 -5.15 11.03 -7.59
CA LEU A 66 -5.13 9.65 -7.13
C LEU A 66 -6.40 8.96 -7.60
N LYS A 67 -6.24 7.81 -8.25
CA LYS A 67 -7.33 6.83 -8.40
C LYS A 67 -7.38 5.98 -7.14
N VAL A 68 -8.52 5.92 -6.46
CA VAL A 68 -8.69 5.13 -5.25
C VAL A 68 -9.43 3.83 -5.55
N PHE A 69 -8.99 2.74 -4.94
CA PHE A 69 -9.60 1.41 -5.01
C PHE A 69 -9.92 0.90 -3.61
N HIS A 70 -11.07 0.23 -3.50
CA HIS A 70 -11.61 -0.28 -2.24
C HIS A 70 -11.27 -1.77 -2.00
N SER A 71 -10.61 -2.42 -2.96
CA SER A 71 -10.08 -3.76 -2.79
C SER A 71 -8.95 -4.05 -3.76
N ALA A 72 -8.07 -4.96 -3.38
CA ALA A 72 -7.03 -5.52 -4.22
C ALA A 72 -7.03 -7.05 -4.09
N THR A 73 -6.88 -7.76 -5.19
CA THR A 73 -6.74 -9.21 -5.20
C THR A 73 -5.27 -9.56 -5.36
N THR A 74 -4.71 -10.37 -4.47
CA THR A 74 -3.39 -10.98 -4.64
C THR A 74 -3.55 -12.39 -5.18
N ILE A 75 -2.69 -12.77 -6.12
CA ILE A 75 -2.52 -14.14 -6.58
C ILE A 75 -1.13 -14.59 -6.14
N PHE A 76 -1.05 -15.72 -5.45
CA PHE A 76 0.21 -16.28 -4.95
C PHE A 76 0.20 -17.80 -4.96
N VAL A 77 1.37 -18.40 -4.91
CA VAL A 77 1.54 -19.85 -4.73
C VAL A 77 2.09 -20.09 -3.34
N SER A 78 1.37 -20.86 -2.53
CA SER A 78 1.84 -21.26 -1.20
C SER A 78 2.71 -22.52 -1.32
N PRO A 79 4.00 -22.49 -0.92
CA PRO A 79 4.85 -23.67 -0.98
C PRO A 79 4.34 -24.85 -0.15
N SER A 80 3.53 -24.57 0.88
CA SER A 80 2.99 -25.56 1.81
C SER A 80 1.60 -26.08 1.43
N ASP A 81 0.89 -25.43 0.52
CA ASP A 81 -0.46 -25.83 0.10
C ASP A 81 -0.49 -26.16 -1.40
N PRO A 82 -0.25 -27.43 -1.77
CA PRO A 82 -0.31 -27.87 -3.16
C PRO A 82 -1.77 -28.09 -3.58
N SER A 83 -2.56 -27.02 -3.64
CA SER A 83 -3.95 -27.07 -4.09
C SER A 83 -4.06 -26.93 -5.62
N GLY A 84 -4.59 -27.97 -6.29
CA GLY A 84 -5.07 -27.89 -7.69
C GLY A 84 -4.02 -27.65 -8.78
N ILE A 85 -4.48 -27.59 -10.05
CA ILE A 85 -3.63 -27.41 -11.24
C ILE A 85 -2.91 -26.05 -11.14
N GLY A 86 -1.62 -26.08 -10.80
CA GLY A 86 -0.74 -24.90 -10.73
C GLY A 86 -0.46 -24.35 -9.33
N GLY A 87 -1.13 -24.83 -8.27
CA GLY A 87 -0.86 -24.38 -6.88
C GLY A 87 -1.18 -22.91 -6.60
N MET A 88 -1.90 -22.23 -7.50
CA MET A 88 -2.22 -20.81 -7.40
C MET A 88 -3.44 -20.56 -6.50
N GLN A 89 -3.26 -19.65 -5.55
CA GLN A 89 -4.26 -19.15 -4.63
C GLN A 89 -4.56 -17.68 -4.95
N TRP A 90 -5.76 -17.24 -4.59
CA TRP A 90 -6.15 -15.84 -4.70
C TRP A 90 -6.79 -15.37 -3.39
N GLU A 91 -6.38 -14.21 -2.91
CA GLU A 91 -6.95 -13.56 -1.73
C GLU A 91 -7.38 -12.15 -2.11
N GLN A 92 -8.57 -11.73 -1.68
CA GLN A 92 -9.05 -10.37 -1.86
C GLN A 92 -8.89 -9.60 -0.56
N ILE A 93 -8.11 -8.53 -0.61
CA ILE A 93 -7.90 -7.58 0.48
C ILE A 93 -8.89 -6.43 0.31
N CYS A 94 -9.69 -6.20 1.33
CA CYS A 94 -10.76 -5.21 1.36
C CYS A 94 -10.33 -3.95 2.13
N ALA A 95 -10.70 -2.80 1.59
CA ALA A 95 -10.56 -1.48 2.19
C ALA A 95 -11.79 -0.64 1.82
N THR A 96 -12.98 -1.18 2.11
CA THR A 96 -14.27 -0.61 1.69
C THR A 96 -14.86 0.24 2.83
N PRO A 97 -15.05 1.57 2.65
CA PRO A 97 -15.50 2.47 3.72
C PRO A 97 -16.96 2.26 4.14
N SER A 98 -17.78 1.62 3.31
CA SER A 98 -19.13 1.19 3.67
C SER A 98 -19.44 -0.18 3.11
N TRP A 99 -19.60 -1.17 3.99
CA TRP A 99 -19.92 -2.54 3.61
C TRP A 99 -21.36 -2.88 3.99
N HIS A 100 -22.16 -3.33 3.01
CA HIS A 100 -23.61 -3.62 3.18
C HIS A 100 -24.42 -2.50 3.86
N CYS A 101 -24.18 -1.23 3.47
CA CYS A 101 -24.78 -0.05 4.11
C CYS A 101 -24.48 0.08 5.62
N GLY A 102 -23.42 -0.59 6.08
CA GLY A 102 -22.94 -0.57 7.45
C GLY A 102 -21.54 0.05 7.54
N PRO A 103 -20.84 -0.23 8.67
CA PRO A 103 -19.46 0.18 8.88
C PRO A 103 -18.52 -0.27 7.75
N GLY A 104 -17.37 0.40 7.65
CA GLY A 104 -16.33 0.00 6.70
C GLY A 104 -15.76 -1.38 7.04
N CYS A 105 -15.32 -2.08 5.99
CA CYS A 105 -14.59 -3.34 6.06
C CYS A 105 -13.14 -3.08 5.62
N TYR A 106 -12.20 -3.21 6.54
CA TYR A 106 -10.78 -2.96 6.33
C TYR A 106 -9.98 -4.16 6.80
N ASP A 107 -9.25 -4.78 5.87
CA ASP A 107 -8.44 -5.95 6.14
C ASP A 107 -7.09 -5.56 6.73
N CYS A 108 -6.53 -6.48 7.51
CA CYS A 108 -5.20 -6.36 8.08
C CYS A 108 -4.21 -7.20 7.28
N ILE A 109 -3.01 -6.65 7.07
CA ILE A 109 -1.91 -7.29 6.37
C ILE A 109 -0.66 -7.30 7.26
N PHE A 110 0.25 -8.23 6.97
CA PHE A 110 1.59 -8.20 7.53
C PHE A 110 2.52 -7.36 6.65
N VAL A 111 3.31 -6.49 7.29
CA VAL A 111 4.29 -5.62 6.62
C VAL A 111 5.68 -5.94 7.16
N SER A 112 6.65 -6.20 6.28
CA SER A 112 8.05 -6.34 6.69
C SER A 112 8.59 -4.99 7.14
N THR A 113 9.17 -4.96 8.34
CA THR A 113 9.72 -3.73 8.96
C THR A 113 11.21 -3.82 9.22
N ASP A 114 11.74 -5.03 9.42
CA ASP A 114 13.15 -5.25 9.72
C ASP A 114 13.69 -6.50 9.01
N ASP A 115 14.44 -6.31 7.94
CA ASP A 115 15.00 -7.41 7.15
C ASP A 115 16.12 -8.18 7.88
N THR A 116 16.53 -7.74 9.09
CA THR A 116 17.52 -8.45 9.92
C THR A 116 16.91 -9.54 10.79
N LEU A 117 15.60 -9.50 11.01
CA LEU A 117 14.86 -10.49 11.80
C LEU A 117 14.16 -11.51 10.90
N GLU A 118 14.03 -12.74 11.38
CA GLU A 118 13.45 -13.82 10.59
C GLU A 118 11.95 -14.03 10.90
N GLY A 119 11.19 -14.37 9.87
CA GLY A 119 9.81 -14.83 10.00
C GLY A 119 8.85 -13.73 10.46
N MET A 120 8.01 -14.03 11.44
CA MET A 120 7.01 -13.08 11.96
C MET A 120 7.62 -11.99 12.85
N LEU A 121 8.88 -12.15 13.30
CA LEU A 121 9.54 -11.17 14.18
C LEU A 121 9.96 -9.91 13.42
N SER A 122 10.12 -9.99 12.11
CA SER A 122 10.36 -8.83 11.23
C SER A 122 9.08 -8.15 10.77
N MET A 123 7.92 -8.66 11.16
CA MET A 123 6.64 -8.24 10.60
C MET A 123 5.79 -7.49 11.62
N GLU A 124 5.13 -6.45 11.14
CA GLU A 124 4.09 -5.75 11.87
C GLU A 124 2.73 -5.96 11.21
N ILE A 125 1.66 -5.76 11.99
CA ILE A 125 0.29 -5.82 11.49
C ILE A 125 -0.15 -4.41 11.15
N ALA A 126 -0.71 -4.27 9.96
CA ALA A 126 -1.21 -3.02 9.43
C ALA A 126 -2.63 -3.16 8.92
N CYS A 127 -3.50 -2.21 9.25
CA CYS A 127 -4.84 -2.12 8.65
C CYS A 127 -4.78 -1.31 7.35
N VAL A 128 -5.30 -1.87 6.26
CA VAL A 128 -5.32 -1.21 4.95
C VAL A 128 -6.54 -0.30 4.88
N LEU A 129 -6.31 1.01 4.82
CA LEU A 129 -7.40 1.99 4.75
C LEU A 129 -7.88 2.27 3.33
N CYS A 130 -6.97 2.24 2.34
CA CYS A 130 -7.32 2.34 0.93
C CYS A 130 -6.15 1.87 0.05
N PHE A 131 -6.46 1.56 -1.20
CA PHE A 131 -5.48 1.42 -2.27
C PHE A 131 -5.57 2.63 -3.19
N PHE A 132 -4.44 3.10 -3.71
CA PHE A 132 -4.46 4.18 -4.67
C PHE A 132 -3.39 4.03 -5.74
N HIS A 133 -3.64 4.63 -6.90
CA HIS A 133 -2.74 4.66 -8.04
C HIS A 133 -2.65 6.08 -8.61
N SER A 134 -1.47 6.45 -9.09
CA SER A 134 -1.29 7.65 -9.89
C SER A 134 -0.17 7.46 -10.91
N SER A 135 -0.38 8.00 -12.11
CA SER A 135 0.64 8.03 -13.17
C SER A 135 1.81 8.94 -12.82
N SER A 136 1.63 9.92 -11.94
CA SER A 136 2.71 10.82 -11.49
C SER A 136 3.59 10.21 -10.40
N LEU A 137 3.16 9.10 -9.76
CA LEU A 137 3.97 8.37 -8.78
C LEU A 137 4.98 7.40 -9.44
N THR A 138 4.84 7.10 -10.74
CA THR A 138 5.72 6.17 -11.46
C THR A 138 6.90 6.91 -12.08
N VAL A 139 7.96 7.16 -11.31
CA VAL A 139 9.10 7.95 -11.83
C VAL A 139 10.17 7.10 -12.53
N LYS A 140 10.11 5.76 -12.46
CA LYS A 140 10.88 4.79 -13.27
C LYS A 140 10.03 3.52 -13.46
N PRO A 141 10.32 2.62 -14.42
CA PRO A 141 9.70 1.31 -14.46
C PRO A 141 10.10 0.56 -13.18
N ILE A 142 9.21 0.60 -12.21
CA ILE A 142 9.30 -0.15 -10.96
C ILE A 142 9.22 -1.63 -11.37
N PRO A 143 10.20 -2.48 -11.06
CA PRO A 143 10.04 -3.92 -11.22
C PRO A 143 8.95 -4.36 -10.24
N VAL A 144 7.73 -4.59 -10.74
CA VAL A 144 6.54 -5.35 -10.26
C VAL A 144 6.33 -5.70 -8.76
N HIS A 145 7.09 -5.20 -7.80
CA HIS A 145 7.15 -5.69 -6.43
C HIS A 145 6.87 -4.64 -5.35
N SER A 146 6.47 -3.41 -5.70
CA SER A 146 6.16 -2.39 -4.69
C SER A 146 4.89 -1.61 -5.02
N PHE A 147 3.81 -1.95 -4.32
CA PHE A 147 2.53 -1.22 -4.30
C PHE A 147 2.28 -0.64 -2.90
N ILE A 148 1.63 0.53 -2.85
CA ILE A 148 1.42 1.30 -1.62
C ILE A 148 0.05 0.95 -1.03
N GLY A 149 0.03 0.24 0.09
CA GLY A 149 -1.09 0.28 1.03
C GLY A 149 -0.82 1.39 2.05
N LEU A 150 -1.77 2.30 2.24
CA LEU A 150 -1.72 3.22 3.38
C LEU A 150 -2.08 2.44 4.64
N THR A 151 -1.11 2.31 5.54
CA THR A 151 -1.27 1.65 6.82
C THR A 151 -1.19 2.68 7.93
N THR A 152 -2.25 2.84 8.72
CA THR A 152 -2.18 3.65 9.93
C THR A 152 -1.71 2.80 11.10
N TRP A 153 -0.61 3.22 11.71
CA TRP A 153 -0.09 2.69 12.95
C TRP A 153 -1.07 2.90 14.10
N GLN A 154 -1.54 1.81 14.73
CA GLN A 154 -2.14 1.88 16.06
C GLN A 154 -1.28 1.07 17.03
N LYS A 155 -0.48 1.77 17.84
CA LYS A 155 0.22 1.19 18.99
C LYS A 155 -0.78 1.11 20.15
N THR A 156 -1.11 -0.10 20.59
CA THR A 156 -1.77 -0.32 21.90
C THR A 156 -0.72 -0.39 22.99
#